data_AF-F9CVP6-F1
#
_entry.id   AF-F9CVP6-F1
#
_cell.length_a   1.000
_cell.length_b   1.000
_cell.length_c   1.000
_cell.angle_alpha   90.00
_cell.angle_beta   90.00
_cell.angle_gamma   90.00
#
_symmetry.space_group_name_H-M   'P 1'
#
loop_
_entity.id
_entity.type
_entity.pdbx_description
1 polymer ?
#
loop_
_entity_poly.entity_id
_entity_poly.type
_entity_poly.pdbx_seq_one_letter_code
_entity_poly.pdbx_strand_id
1 'polypeptide(L)'
;MSSLNQILVKYLKTNHTQYATLDDVPRFREYFLNYLQVIWKTPEENLEIRYKNTCKSLSEGKAMRDIRLGAVYGLIFHCNVKQYQIAHLVGVSVRTIRRDMNYLHKQIYEK
;
A
#
# COMPACT_ATOMS: atom_id res chain seq x y z
N MET A 1 -16.68 -30.84 -14.23
CA MET A 1 -15.45 -30.00 -14.12
C MET A 1 -14.27 -30.93 -13.89
N SER A 2 -13.21 -30.87 -14.70
CA SER A 2 -12.05 -31.75 -14.52
C SER A 2 -11.30 -31.40 -13.22
N SER A 3 -10.65 -32.40 -12.62
CA SER A 3 -9.77 -32.26 -11.45
C SER A 3 -8.68 -31.21 -11.68
N LEU A 4 -8.22 -31.08 -12.92
CA LEU A 4 -7.24 -30.08 -13.36
C LEU A 4 -7.77 -28.64 -13.18
N ASN A 5 -9.03 -28.38 -13.51
CA ASN A 5 -9.65 -27.06 -13.30
C ASN A 5 -9.81 -26.73 -11.81
N GLN A 6 -10.05 -27.72 -10.95
CA GLN A 6 -10.12 -27.50 -9.50
C GLN A 6 -8.75 -27.17 -8.92
N ILE A 7 -7.69 -27.83 -9.39
CA ILE A 7 -6.30 -27.53 -8.99
C ILE A 7 -5.93 -26.12 -9.44
N LEU A 8 -6.21 -25.75 -10.70
CA LEU A 8 -5.94 -24.41 -11.25
C LEU A 8 -6.68 -23.31 -10.47
N VAL A 9 -7.98 -23.49 -10.20
CA VAL A 9 -8.77 -22.53 -9.41
C VAL A 9 -8.23 -22.41 -7.99
N LYS A 10 -7.80 -23.52 -7.37
CA LYS A 10 -7.20 -23.50 -6.03
C LYS A 10 -5.86 -22.78 -6.06
N TYR A 11 -5.00 -23.05 -7.03
CA TYR A 11 -3.69 -22.40 -7.18
C TYR A 11 -3.83 -20.89 -7.45
N LEU A 12 -4.73 -20.50 -8.35
CA LEU A 12 -5.03 -19.09 -8.65
C LEU A 12 -5.64 -18.36 -7.45
N LYS A 13 -6.55 -18.99 -6.70
CA LYS A 13 -7.10 -18.41 -5.46
C LYS A 13 -6.06 -18.26 -4.36
N THR A 14 -5.08 -19.15 -4.29
CA THR A 14 -4.03 -19.11 -3.25
C THR A 14 -2.90 -18.12 -3.60
N ASN A 15 -2.63 -17.91 -4.90
CA ASN A 15 -1.57 -17.01 -5.38
C ASN A 15 -2.04 -15.58 -5.70
N HIS A 16 -3.34 -15.31 -5.77
CA HIS A 16 -3.84 -13.94 -6.04
C HIS A 16 -3.33 -12.90 -5.04
N THR A 17 -2.99 -13.30 -3.81
CA THR A 17 -2.38 -12.43 -2.80
C THR A 17 -0.90 -12.13 -3.05
N GLN A 18 -0.18 -12.95 -3.81
CA GLN A 18 1.26 -12.78 -4.06
C GLN A 18 1.57 -11.79 -5.20
N TYR A 19 0.59 -11.42 -6.02
CA TYR A 19 0.77 -10.50 -7.16
C TYR A 19 0.09 -9.13 -6.98
N ALA A 20 -0.66 -8.91 -5.90
CA ALA A 20 -1.29 -7.62 -5.66
C ALA A 20 -0.21 -6.56 -5.42
N THR A 21 -0.14 -5.58 -6.32
CA THR A 21 0.70 -4.39 -6.23
C THR A 21 -0.10 -3.23 -5.66
N LEU A 22 0.59 -2.14 -5.31
CA LEU A 22 -0.07 -0.90 -4.86
C LEU A 22 -0.96 -0.28 -5.97
N ASP A 23 -0.63 -0.51 -7.24
CA ASP A 23 -1.46 -0.06 -8.38
C ASP A 23 -2.79 -0.82 -8.47
N ASP A 24 -2.85 -2.06 -7.97
CA ASP A 24 -4.07 -2.88 -7.98
C ASP A 24 -5.08 -2.47 -6.89
N VAL A 25 -4.68 -1.60 -5.95
CA VAL A 25 -5.55 -1.14 -4.87
C VAL A 25 -6.45 -0.01 -5.37
N PRO A 26 -7.78 -0.19 -5.39
CA PRO A 26 -8.70 0.85 -5.87
C PRO A 26 -8.49 2.16 -5.11
N ARG A 27 -8.44 3.29 -5.85
CA ARG A 27 -8.28 4.66 -5.32
C ARG A 27 -6.93 4.98 -4.67
N PHE A 28 -6.05 3.99 -4.48
CA PHE A 28 -4.74 4.25 -3.87
C PHE A 28 -3.89 5.17 -4.74
N ARG A 29 -3.85 4.92 -6.06
CA ARG A 29 -3.08 5.73 -7.01
C ARG A 29 -3.45 7.21 -6.93
N GLU A 30 -4.74 7.52 -7.05
CA GLU A 30 -5.25 8.90 -6.98
C GLU A 30 -4.90 9.58 -5.65
N TYR A 31 -5.19 8.89 -4.53
CA TYR A 31 -4.83 9.36 -3.19
C TYR A 31 -3.33 9.65 -3.08
N PHE A 32 -2.50 8.71 -3.53
CA PHE A 32 -1.06 8.75 -3.27
C PHE A 32 -0.34 9.73 -4.19
N LEU A 33 -0.81 9.92 -5.43
CA LEU A 33 -0.36 11.01 -6.30
C LEU A 33 -0.65 12.37 -5.65
N ASN A 34 -1.87 12.58 -5.14
CA ASN A 34 -2.22 13.81 -4.44
C ASN A 34 -1.36 14.02 -3.17
N TYR A 35 -1.13 12.96 -2.39
CA TYR A 35 -0.22 13.00 -1.24
C TYR A 35 1.20 13.43 -1.65
N LEU A 36 1.76 12.87 -2.73
CA LEU A 36 3.09 13.23 -3.22
C LEU A 36 3.14 14.67 -3.75
N GLN A 37 2.07 15.14 -4.37
CA GLN A 37 1.99 16.51 -4.87
C GLN A 37 1.89 17.52 -3.73
N VAL A 38 0.97 17.31 -2.76
CA VAL A 38 0.67 18.29 -1.71
C VAL A 38 1.67 18.22 -0.56
N ILE A 39 1.93 17.02 -0.03
CA ILE A 39 2.76 16.86 1.18
C ILE A 39 4.24 16.88 0.82
N TRP A 40 4.62 16.18 -0.26
CA TRP A 40 6.01 16.12 -0.71
C TRP A 40 6.38 17.23 -1.70
N LYS A 41 5.43 18.12 -2.04
CA LYS A 41 5.63 19.25 -2.96
C LYS A 41 6.28 18.82 -4.28
N THR A 42 5.91 17.62 -4.77
CA THR A 42 6.48 17.06 -5.99
C THR A 42 5.94 17.84 -7.19
N PRO A 43 6.79 18.41 -8.06
CA PRO A 43 6.36 19.05 -9.30
C PRO A 43 5.56 18.08 -10.19
N GLU A 44 4.54 18.59 -10.88
CA GLU A 44 3.64 17.78 -11.71
C GLU A 44 4.39 16.97 -12.78
N GLU A 45 5.38 17.60 -13.43
CA GLU A 45 6.28 16.97 -14.41
C GLU A 45 7.04 15.74 -13.88
N ASN A 46 7.27 15.66 -12.56
CA ASN A 46 8.00 14.58 -11.91
C ASN A 46 7.10 13.61 -11.14
N LEU A 47 5.79 13.87 -11.08
CA LEU A 47 4.88 13.21 -10.16
C LEU A 47 4.75 11.71 -10.45
N GLU A 48 4.63 11.32 -11.72
CA GLU A 48 4.54 9.91 -12.11
C GLU A 48 5.84 9.12 -11.85
N ILE A 49 6.99 9.73 -12.13
CA ILE A 49 8.30 9.11 -11.84
C ILE A 49 8.46 8.93 -10.33
N ARG A 50 8.11 9.97 -9.56
CA ARG A 50 8.14 9.92 -8.09
C ARG A 50 7.20 8.84 -7.58
N TYR A 51 5.98 8.76 -8.09
CA TYR A 51 5.00 7.74 -7.71
C TYR A 51 5.56 6.33 -7.90
N LYS A 52 6.07 6.02 -9.10
CA LYS A 52 6.64 4.69 -9.42
C LYS A 52 7.81 4.34 -8.50
N ASN A 53 8.76 5.25 -8.34
CA ASN A 53 9.93 5.03 -7.48
C ASN A 53 9.55 4.83 -6.01
N THR A 54 8.53 5.55 -5.57
CA THR A 54 8.03 5.48 -4.20
C THR A 54 7.28 4.18 -3.97
N CYS A 55 6.41 3.77 -4.89
CA CYS A 55 5.70 2.49 -4.83
C CYS A 55 6.67 1.30 -4.85
N LYS A 56 7.71 1.36 -5.68
CA LYS A 56 8.80 0.36 -5.66
C LYS A 56 9.48 0.31 -4.30
N SER A 57 9.94 1.45 -3.79
CA SER A 57 10.57 1.55 -2.46
C SER A 57 9.66 1.04 -1.33
N LEU A 58 8.35 1.28 -1.43
CA LEU A 58 7.35 0.76 -0.50
C LEU A 58 7.29 -0.76 -0.60
N SER A 59 7.08 -1.34 -1.79
CA SER A 59 7.00 -2.80 -1.96
C SER A 59 8.26 -3.55 -1.50
N GLU A 60 9.43 -2.91 -1.57
CA GLU A 60 10.71 -3.46 -1.10
C GLU A 60 10.94 -3.27 0.42
N GLY A 61 10.03 -2.58 1.13
CA GLY A 61 10.19 -2.28 2.56
C GLY A 61 11.27 -1.23 2.88
N LYS A 62 11.76 -0.51 1.86
CA LYS A 62 12.88 0.45 1.96
C LYS A 62 12.43 1.91 2.01
N ALA A 63 11.13 2.17 1.84
CA ALA A 63 10.61 3.53 1.88
C ALA A 63 10.85 4.21 3.24
N MET A 64 11.15 5.51 3.20
CA MET A 64 11.20 6.37 4.39
C MET A 64 9.92 6.24 5.21
N ARG A 65 10.04 6.35 6.54
CA ARG A 65 8.90 6.18 7.45
C ARG A 65 7.74 7.13 7.11
N ASP A 66 8.00 8.39 6.78
CA ASP A 66 6.93 9.36 6.53
C ASP A 66 6.14 9.04 5.25
N ILE A 67 6.85 8.60 4.20
CA ILE A 67 6.23 8.08 2.98
C ILE A 67 5.35 6.87 3.31
N ARG A 68 5.90 5.93 4.09
CA ARG A 68 5.17 4.73 4.49
C ARG A 68 3.93 5.09 5.32
N LEU A 69 4.02 6.06 6.22
CA LEU A 69 2.88 6.54 7.01
C LEU A 69 1.78 7.11 6.10
N GLY A 70 2.14 7.91 5.10
CA GLY A 70 1.19 8.39 4.08
C GLY A 70 0.53 7.25 3.32
N ALA A 71 1.31 6.27 2.86
CA ALA A 71 0.77 5.10 2.16
C ALA A 71 -0.17 4.27 3.05
N VAL A 72 0.23 4.00 4.31
CA VAL A 72 -0.57 3.26 5.29
C VAL A 72 -1.87 3.99 5.60
N TYR A 73 -1.83 5.31 5.77
CA TYR A 73 -3.04 6.12 5.96
C TYR A 73 -4.00 5.97 4.77
N GLY A 74 -3.50 6.11 3.55
CA GLY A 74 -4.28 5.91 2.32
C GLY A 74 -4.92 4.53 2.22
N LEU A 75 -4.12 3.50 2.43
CA LEU A 75 -4.57 2.10 2.30
C LEU A 75 -5.64 1.74 3.33
N ILE A 76 -5.55 2.29 4.55
CA ILE A 76 -6.50 2.00 5.63
C ILE A 76 -7.77 2.81 5.44
N PHE A 77 -7.66 4.14 5.41
CA PHE A 77 -8.80 5.03 5.55
C PHE A 77 -9.50 5.33 4.22
N HIS A 78 -8.78 5.25 3.10
CA HIS A 78 -9.34 5.53 1.78
C HIS A 78 -9.60 4.27 0.95
N CYS A 79 -8.88 3.18 1.24
CA CYS A 79 -8.97 1.94 0.46
C CYS A 79 -9.52 0.73 1.24
N ASN A 80 -9.75 0.86 2.57
CA ASN A 80 -10.27 -0.20 3.44
C ASN A 80 -9.45 -1.51 3.41
N VAL A 81 -8.14 -1.42 3.21
CA VAL A 81 -7.24 -2.59 3.12
C VAL A 81 -6.88 -3.11 4.52
N LYS A 82 -6.87 -4.44 4.71
CA LYS A 82 -6.56 -5.05 6.02
C LYS A 82 -5.05 -4.95 6.33
N GLN A 83 -4.71 -4.86 7.61
CA GLN A 83 -3.32 -4.67 8.09
C GLN A 83 -2.31 -5.66 7.50
N TYR A 84 -2.67 -6.95 7.42
CA TYR A 84 -1.77 -7.97 6.88
C TYR A 84 -1.55 -7.83 5.36
N GLN A 85 -2.55 -7.34 4.63
CA GLN A 85 -2.45 -7.07 3.19
C GLN A 85 -1.56 -5.84 2.96
N ILE A 86 -1.71 -4.80 3.78
CA ILE A 86 -0.83 -3.62 3.75
C ILE A 86 0.62 -4.01 4.03
N ALA A 87 0.84 -4.87 5.03
CA ALA A 87 2.18 -5.36 5.36
C ALA A 87 2.85 -6.03 4.15
N HIS A 88 2.09 -6.86 3.42
CA HIS A 88 2.55 -7.49 2.18
C HIS A 88 2.82 -6.46 1.06
N LEU A 89 1.88 -5.55 0.81
CA LEU A 89 1.98 -4.52 -0.23
C LEU A 89 3.17 -3.56 -0.03
N VAL A 90 3.54 -3.31 1.23
CA VAL A 90 4.57 -2.35 1.63
C VAL A 90 5.84 -3.06 2.14
N GLY A 91 5.99 -4.36 1.89
CA GLY A 91 7.23 -5.09 2.18
C GLY A 91 7.72 -5.02 3.63
N VAL A 92 6.82 -4.87 4.61
CA VAL A 92 7.17 -4.75 6.04
C VAL A 92 6.36 -5.72 6.91
N SER A 93 6.80 -5.91 8.16
CA SER A 93 6.05 -6.75 9.09
C SER A 93 4.69 -6.15 9.50
N VAL A 94 3.71 -7.01 9.81
CA VAL A 94 2.42 -6.58 10.39
C VAL A 94 2.61 -5.78 11.69
N ARG A 95 3.66 -6.08 12.47
CA ARG A 95 4.02 -5.32 13.67
C ARG A 95 4.39 -3.87 13.34
N THR A 96 5.11 -3.65 12.24
CA THR A 96 5.44 -2.30 11.74
C THR A 96 4.17 -1.55 11.37
N ILE A 97 3.26 -2.19 10.61
CA ILE A 97 1.98 -1.59 10.24
C ILE A 97 1.16 -1.21 11.48
N ARG A 98 1.09 -2.08 12.48
CA ARG A 98 0.38 -1.78 13.75
C ARG A 98 0.98 -0.57 14.47
N ARG A 99 2.30 -0.43 14.49
CA ARG A 99 2.97 0.75 15.09
C ARG A 99 2.63 2.03 14.32
N ASP A 100 2.69 1.97 12.99
CA ASP A 100 2.36 3.09 12.11
C ASP A 100 0.88 3.50 12.26
N MET A 101 -0.03 2.53 12.36
CA MET A 101 -1.45 2.78 12.66
C MET A 101 -1.66 3.45 14.01
N ASN A 102 -1.03 2.94 15.07
CA ASN A 102 -1.16 3.55 16.40
C ASN A 102 -0.65 4.98 16.40
N TYR A 103 0.44 5.26 15.68
CA TYR A 103 0.95 6.62 15.51
C TYR A 103 -0.05 7.52 14.79
N LEU A 104 -0.62 7.06 13.66
CA LEU A 104 -1.63 7.82 12.91
C LEU A 104 -2.89 8.08 13.75
N HIS A 105 -3.37 7.08 14.48
CA HIS A 105 -4.54 7.20 15.35
C HIS A 105 -4.34 8.30 16.40
N LYS A 106 -3.18 8.32 17.07
CA LYS A 106 -2.84 9.37 18.03
C LYS A 106 -2.83 10.76 17.40
N GLN A 107 -2.29 10.90 16.19
CA GLN A 107 -2.24 12.20 15.51
C GLN A 107 -3.61 12.73 15.07
N ILE A 108 -4.55 11.84 14.77
CA ILE A 108 -5.88 12.22 14.26
C ILE A 108 -6.85 12.48 15.41
N TYR A 109 -6.83 11.65 16.45
CA TYR A 109 -7.90 11.60 17.46
C TYR A 109 -7.50 12.07 18.86
N GLU A 110 -6.21 12.13 19.18
CA GLU A 110 -5.72 12.56 20.50
C GLU A 110 -5.13 13.98 20.46
N LYS A 111 -5.59 14.81 19.53
CA LYS A 111 -5.24 16.24 19.47
C LYS A 111 -6.02 17.07 20.48
#